data_AF-A0A410MJF9-F1
#
_entry.id   AF-A0A410MJF9-F1
#
_cell.length_a   1.000
_cell.length_b   1.000
_cell.length_c   1.000
_cell.angle_alpha   90.00
_cell.angle_beta   90.00
_cell.angle_gamma   90.00
#
_symmetry.space_group_name_H-M   'P 1'
#
loop_
_entity.id
_entity.type
_entity.pdbx_description
1 polymer ?
#
loop_
_entity_poly.entity_id
_entity_poly.type
_entity_poly.pdbx_seq_one_letter_code
_entity_poly.pdbx_strand_id
1 'polypeptide(L)'
;MLNRETTLEQFNDLSKENLSINNYFLKKAYFIVDEESYIELVSVSKEYLEYLGDEKITQFEVLASETREVSLSSATRDFHKKLLKHENINLVYKLNEDQAEKLVEQYQEQLHEITEESMATLN
;
A
#
# COMPACT_ATOMS: atom_id res chain seq x y z
N MET A 1 40.26 -26.52 -25.11
CA MET A 1 39.80 -25.12 -25.23
C MET A 1 38.29 -25.16 -25.20
N LEU A 2 37.67 -24.66 -24.12
CA LEU A 2 36.21 -24.63 -23.97
C LEU A 2 35.66 -23.43 -24.76
N ASN A 3 34.85 -23.69 -25.78
CA ASN A 3 33.99 -22.68 -26.37
C ASN A 3 32.83 -22.39 -25.39
N ARG A 4 32.94 -21.26 -24.69
CA ARG A 4 31.89 -20.69 -23.84
C ARG A 4 30.99 -19.79 -24.67
N GLU A 5 30.04 -20.36 -25.39
CA GLU A 5 28.86 -19.64 -25.88
C GLU A 5 27.68 -20.61 -25.85
N THR A 6 27.22 -20.96 -24.65
CA THR A 6 25.86 -21.47 -24.47
C THR A 6 25.02 -20.26 -24.09
N THR A 7 24.22 -19.86 -25.07
CA THR A 7 23.42 -18.65 -25.19
C THR A 7 22.53 -18.40 -23.97
N LEU A 8 22.42 -17.14 -23.55
CA LEU A 8 21.52 -16.64 -22.49
C LEU A 8 20.02 -16.96 -22.74
N GLU A 9 19.66 -17.55 -23.87
CA GLU A 9 18.28 -17.85 -24.27
C GLU A 9 17.69 -19.10 -23.59
N GLN A 10 18.50 -19.92 -22.91
CA GLN A 10 18.00 -21.11 -22.21
C GLN A 10 17.56 -20.85 -20.76
N PHE A 11 17.69 -19.62 -20.24
CA PHE A 11 17.19 -19.24 -18.92
C PHE A 11 15.76 -18.67 -18.93
N ASN A 12 15.15 -18.47 -20.10
CA ASN A 12 13.82 -17.86 -20.23
C ASN A 12 12.65 -18.86 -20.22
N ASP A 13 12.89 -20.16 -20.07
CA ASP A 13 11.85 -21.20 -20.16
C ASP A 13 11.50 -21.90 -18.84
N LEU A 14 12.03 -21.43 -17.70
CA LEU A 14 11.71 -22.01 -16.37
C LEU A 14 10.73 -21.17 -15.51
N SER A 15 10.24 -20.03 -15.97
CA SER A 15 9.37 -19.14 -15.15
C SER A 15 7.89 -19.11 -15.55
N LYS A 16 7.44 -20.01 -16.43
CA LYS A 16 6.03 -20.08 -16.87
C LYS A 16 5.18 -21.13 -16.15
N GLU A 17 5.65 -21.69 -15.03
CA GLU A 17 4.81 -22.55 -14.19
C GLU A 17 4.11 -21.74 -13.10
N ASN A 18 2.89 -21.31 -13.40
CA ASN A 18 1.83 -20.92 -12.45
C ASN A 18 2.24 -19.91 -11.34
N LEU A 19 2.63 -18.70 -11.73
CA LEU A 19 2.47 -17.55 -10.84
C LEU A 19 0.98 -17.28 -10.66
N SER A 20 0.37 -17.87 -9.63
CA SER A 20 -0.96 -17.45 -9.18
C SER A 20 -0.83 -16.08 -8.51
N ILE A 21 -0.96 -15.02 -9.31
CA ILE A 21 -0.92 -13.64 -8.80
C ILE A 21 -2.27 -13.36 -8.15
N ASN A 22 -2.32 -13.41 -6.83
CA ASN A 22 -3.42 -12.81 -6.08
C ASN A 22 -3.10 -11.33 -5.90
N ASN A 23 -3.98 -10.48 -6.43
CA ASN A 23 -3.89 -9.03 -6.27
C ASN A 23 -4.83 -8.59 -5.14
N TYR A 24 -4.32 -7.84 -4.18
CA TYR A 24 -5.13 -7.15 -3.19
C TYR A 24 -4.93 -5.65 -3.34
N PHE A 25 -6.02 -4.90 -3.36
CA PHE A 25 -5.95 -3.45 -3.30
C PHE A 25 -6.10 -3.01 -1.85
N LEU A 26 -5.29 -2.04 -1.43
CA LEU A 26 -5.19 -1.62 -0.03
C LEU A 26 -5.15 -0.10 0.07
N LYS A 27 -5.99 0.47 0.94
CA LYS A 27 -5.82 1.82 1.46
C LYS A 27 -5.06 1.74 2.79
N LYS A 28 -3.88 2.37 2.86
CA LYS A 28 -3.02 2.39 4.05
C LYS A 28 -2.85 3.82 4.56
N ALA A 29 -2.99 4.04 5.86
CA ALA A 29 -2.65 5.31 6.52
C ALA A 29 -1.49 5.12 7.50
N TYR A 30 -0.48 5.97 7.40
CA TYR A 30 0.70 6.02 8.24
C TYR A 30 0.76 7.36 8.97
N PHE A 31 1.18 7.34 10.24
CA PHE A 31 1.26 8.54 11.07
C PHE A 31 2.67 8.66 11.67
N ILE A 32 3.32 9.78 11.40
CA ILE A 32 4.65 10.13 11.94
C ILE A 32 4.47 11.35 12.85
N VAL A 33 4.93 11.26 14.09
CA VAL A 33 4.70 12.29 15.10
C VAL A 33 5.95 13.13 15.30
N ASP A 34 5.79 14.45 15.36
CA ASP A 34 6.78 15.44 15.78
C ASP A 34 6.33 16.15 17.08
N GLU A 35 7.06 17.16 17.56
CA GLU A 35 6.77 17.85 18.84
C GLU A 35 5.39 18.53 18.88
N GLU A 36 4.97 19.16 17.77
CA GLU A 36 3.72 19.95 17.71
C GLU A 36 2.71 19.47 16.65
N SER A 37 3.14 18.58 15.76
CA SER A 37 2.35 18.10 14.63
C SER A 37 2.53 16.60 14.39
N TYR A 38 1.70 16.05 13.53
CA TYR A 38 1.93 14.74 12.94
C TYR A 38 1.71 14.82 11.43
N ILE A 39 2.50 14.03 10.70
CA ILE A 39 2.35 13.82 9.27
C ILE A 39 1.48 12.58 9.08
N GLU A 40 0.40 12.74 8.34
CA GLU A 40 -0.45 11.65 7.88
C GLU A 40 -0.14 11.38 6.41
N LEU A 41 0.26 10.15 6.09
CA LEU A 41 0.43 9.65 4.73
C LEU A 41 -0.67 8.62 4.46
N VAL A 42 -1.53 8.89 3.48
CA VAL A 42 -2.51 7.92 3.00
C VAL A 42 -2.10 7.45 1.60
N SER A 43 -2.12 6.14 1.39
CA SER A 43 -1.76 5.53 0.10
C SER A 43 -2.79 4.49 -0.32
N VAL A 44 -3.06 4.43 -1.62
CA VAL A 44 -3.72 3.32 -2.28
C VAL A 44 -2.64 2.52 -2.99
N SER A 45 -2.59 1.22 -2.71
CA SER A 45 -1.56 0.32 -3.24
C SER A 45 -2.15 -0.99 -3.70
N LYS A 46 -1.52 -1.58 -4.72
CA LYS A 46 -1.76 -2.94 -5.15
C LYS A 46 -0.67 -3.82 -4.54
N GLU A 47 -1.08 -4.75 -3.69
CA GLU A 47 -0.24 -5.82 -3.17
C GLU A 47 -0.35 -7.02 -4.11
N TYR A 48 0.79 -7.53 -4.55
CA TYR A 48 0.86 -8.77 -5.33
C TYR A 48 1.82 -9.74 -4.68
N LEU A 49 1.42 -11.01 -4.73
CA LEU A 49 2.19 -12.14 -4.23
C LEU A 49 2.93 -12.78 -5.38
N GLU A 50 4.24 -12.81 -5.26
CA GLU A 50 5.13 -13.52 -6.18
C GLU A 50 5.73 -14.73 -5.46
N TYR A 51 5.80 -15.86 -6.17
CA TYR A 51 6.44 -17.07 -5.67
C TYR A 51 7.75 -17.29 -6.45
N LEU A 52 8.88 -17.21 -5.76
CA LEU A 52 10.19 -17.53 -6.31
C LEU A 52 10.66 -18.85 -5.71
N GLY A 53 10.37 -19.95 -6.41
CA GLY A 53 10.54 -21.30 -5.86
C GLY A 53 9.59 -21.52 -4.68
N ASP A 54 10.14 -21.84 -3.52
CA ASP A 54 9.38 -22.04 -2.27
C ASP A 54 9.19 -20.74 -1.46
N GLU A 55 9.78 -19.63 -1.90
CA GLU A 55 9.70 -18.36 -1.19
C GLU A 55 8.50 -17.52 -1.66
N LYS A 56 7.70 -17.05 -0.70
CA LYS A 56 6.60 -16.11 -0.93
C LYS A 56 7.11 -14.68 -0.72
N ILE A 57 7.14 -13.90 -1.80
CA ILE A 57 7.51 -12.49 -1.78
C ILE A 57 6.23 -11.65 -1.91
N THR A 58 6.10 -10.66 -1.03
CA THR A 58 5.01 -9.68 -1.09
C THR A 58 5.57 -8.40 -1.65
N GLN A 59 5.03 -7.96 -2.79
CA GLN A 59 5.41 -6.71 -3.43
C GLN A 59 4.26 -5.71 -3.39
N PHE A 60 4.60 -4.42 -3.47
CA PHE A 60 3.64 -3.32 -3.43
C PHE A 60 3.89 -2.36 -4.58
N GLU A 61 2.83 -2.02 -5.29
CA GLU A 61 2.78 -0.92 -6.25
C GLU A 61 1.90 0.19 -5.67
N VAL A 62 2.44 1.39 -5.50
CA VAL A 62 1.67 2.56 -5.04
C VAL A 62 0.95 3.17 -6.23
N LEU A 63 -0.38 3.22 -6.17
CA LEU A 63 -1.23 3.76 -7.24
C LEU A 63 -1.53 5.24 -7.03
N ALA A 64 -1.78 5.63 -5.78
CA ALA A 64 -2.03 7.00 -5.39
C ALA A 64 -1.55 7.23 -3.96
N SER A 65 -1.13 8.45 -3.64
CA SER A 65 -0.75 8.83 -2.28
C SER A 65 -0.99 10.30 -2.04
N GLU A 66 -1.39 10.61 -0.81
CA GLU A 66 -1.56 11.97 -0.32
C GLU A 66 -0.91 12.10 1.05
N THR A 67 -0.36 13.28 1.32
CA THR A 67 0.26 13.61 2.60
C THR A 67 -0.26 14.94 3.09
N ARG A 68 -0.55 15.01 4.38
CA ARG A 68 -0.84 16.27 5.07
C ARG A 68 -0.17 16.33 6.43
N GLU A 69 0.15 17.56 6.84
CA GLU A 69 0.61 17.85 8.18
C GLU A 69 -0.55 18.40 9.01
N VAL A 70 -0.70 17.89 10.23
CA VAL A 70 -1.82 18.23 11.12
C VAL A 70 -1.30 18.53 12.51
N SER A 71 -1.80 19.61 13.13
CA SER A 71 -1.43 19.93 14.51
C SER A 71 -1.92 18.86 15.49
N LEU A 72 -1.08 18.45 16.45
CA LEU A 72 -1.44 17.50 17.52
C LEU A 72 -2.61 18.02 18.37
N SER A 73 -2.80 19.34 18.44
CA SER A 73 -3.90 19.97 19.18
C SER A 73 -5.28 19.70 18.58
N SER A 74 -5.35 19.35 17.29
CA SER A 74 -6.60 19.04 16.59
C SER A 74 -7.05 17.58 16.77
N ALA A 75 -6.14 16.70 17.19
CA ALA A 75 -6.45 15.30 17.42
C ALA A 75 -7.32 15.13 18.68
N THR A 76 -8.22 14.14 18.66
CA THR A 76 -8.91 13.74 19.88
C THR A 76 -7.89 13.26 20.92
N ARG A 77 -8.18 13.48 22.21
CA ARG A 77 -7.28 13.10 23.31
C ARG A 77 -6.86 11.62 23.25
N ASP A 78 -7.77 10.74 22.82
CA ASP A 78 -7.49 9.32 22.73
C ASP A 78 -6.65 8.95 21.51
N PHE A 79 -6.84 9.63 20.37
CA PHE A 79 -5.98 9.46 19.21
C PHE A 79 -4.57 9.99 19.48
N HIS A 80 -4.45 11.14 20.14
CA HIS A 80 -3.17 11.68 20.56
C HIS A 80 -2.41 10.72 21.49
N LYS A 81 -3.09 10.12 22.48
CA LYS A 81 -2.46 9.08 23.32
C LYS A 81 -2.00 7.86 22.53
N LYS A 82 -2.69 7.49 21.45
CA LYS A 82 -2.26 6.39 20.58
C LYS A 82 -1.02 6.79 19.79
N LEU A 83 -1.02 7.98 19.20
CA LEU A 83 0.11 8.53 18.44
C LEU A 83 1.38 8.59 19.29
N LEU A 84 1.32 9.10 20.51
CA LEU A 84 2.49 9.20 21.40
C LEU A 84 3.01 7.84 21.91
N LYS A 85 2.20 6.78 21.86
CA LYS A 85 2.56 5.45 22.38
C LYS A 85 3.16 4.52 21.32
N HIS A 86 2.94 4.81 20.05
CA HIS A 86 3.32 3.95 18.95
C HIS A 86 4.16 4.74 17.97
N GLU A 87 5.38 4.28 17.70
CA GLU A 87 6.26 4.90 16.70
C GLU A 87 5.63 4.93 15.31
N ASN A 88 4.71 4.00 15.02
CA ASN A 88 3.93 3.94 13.79
C ASN A 88 2.51 3.43 14.07
N ILE A 89 1.50 4.14 13.55
CA ILE A 89 0.12 3.64 13.47
C ILE A 89 -0.16 3.32 12.01
N ASN A 90 -0.58 2.09 11.75
CA ASN A 90 -0.96 1.64 10.41
C ASN A 90 -2.44 1.27 10.40
N LEU A 91 -3.23 1.97 9.58
CA LEU A 91 -4.61 1.58 9.28
C LEU A 91 -4.61 0.97 7.88
N VAL A 92 -5.05 -0.28 7.74
CA VAL A 92 -5.06 -0.99 6.46
C VAL A 92 -6.47 -1.45 6.15
N TYR A 93 -7.00 -1.02 5.02
CA TYR A 93 -8.32 -1.40 4.54
C TYR A 93 -8.21 -2.10 3.18
N LYS A 94 -8.87 -3.25 3.03
CA LYS A 94 -8.88 -4.03 1.79
C LYS A 94 -9.96 -3.49 0.85
N LEU A 95 -9.60 -3.32 -0.41
CA LEU A 95 -10.44 -2.80 -1.47
C LEU A 95 -10.74 -3.89 -2.50
N ASN A 96 -11.91 -3.80 -3.13
CA ASN A 96 -12.08 -4.40 -4.45
C ASN A 96 -11.48 -3.47 -5.55
N GLU A 97 -11.50 -3.93 -6.79
CA GLU A 97 -10.92 -3.21 -7.93
C GLU A 97 -11.66 -1.88 -8.20
N ASP A 98 -12.99 -1.89 -8.27
CA ASP A 98 -13.81 -0.69 -8.51
C ASP A 98 -13.57 0.41 -7.46
N GLN A 99 -13.45 0.04 -6.18
CA GLN A 99 -13.12 0.96 -5.09
C GLN A 99 -11.73 1.58 -5.26
N ALA A 100 -10.75 0.76 -5.66
CA ALA A 100 -9.40 1.24 -5.88
C ALA A 100 -9.33 2.21 -7.06
N GLU A 101 -9.99 1.89 -8.18
CA GLU A 101 -10.09 2.77 -9.34
C GLU A 101 -10.76 4.10 -8.97
N LYS A 102 -11.90 4.08 -8.28
CA LYS A 102 -12.57 5.32 -7.84
C LYS A 102 -11.69 6.18 -6.95
N LEU A 103 -10.97 5.58 -6.01
CA LEU A 103 -10.06 6.33 -5.16
C LEU A 103 -8.93 6.99 -5.96
N VAL A 104 -8.37 6.28 -6.93
CA VAL A 104 -7.27 6.79 -7.77
C VAL A 104 -7.77 7.85 -8.75
N GLU A 105 -8.90 7.64 -9.41
CA GLU A 105 -9.37 8.52 -10.47
C GLU A 105 -10.14 9.74 -9.96
N GLN A 106 -10.89 9.61 -8.86
CA GLN A 106 -11.83 10.64 -8.40
C GLN A 106 -11.40 11.32 -7.10
N TYR A 107 -10.64 10.61 -6.25
CA TYR A 107 -10.34 11.06 -4.89
C TYR A 107 -8.85 11.10 -4.54
N GLN A 108 -7.95 11.07 -5.53
CA GLN A 108 -6.50 11.01 -5.28
C GLN A 108 -5.98 12.16 -4.41
N GLU A 109 -6.57 13.36 -4.53
CA GLU A 109 -6.20 14.55 -3.74
C GLU A 109 -7.09 14.73 -2.49
N GLN A 110 -7.95 13.76 -2.18
CA GLN A 110 -8.90 13.80 -1.06
C GLN A 110 -8.93 12.46 -0.31
N LEU A 111 -7.84 11.69 -0.38
CA LEU A 111 -7.77 10.34 0.21
C LEU A 111 -7.93 10.37 1.72
N HIS A 112 -7.56 11.47 2.37
CA HIS A 112 -7.77 11.67 3.81
C HIS A 112 -9.25 11.84 4.21
N GLU A 113 -10.10 12.29 3.29
CA GLU A 113 -11.53 12.52 3.56
C GLU A 113 -12.34 11.22 3.52
N ILE A 114 -11.82 10.20 2.83
CA ILE A 114 -12.49 8.91 2.70
C ILE A 114 -12.23 8.03 3.92
N THR A 115 -13.22 7.98 4.81
CA THR A 115 -13.22 7.13 6.01
C THR A 115 -13.55 5.67 5.69
N GLU A 116 -13.30 4.76 6.64
CA GLU A 116 -13.71 3.35 6.54
C GLU A 116 -15.22 3.20 6.30
N GLU A 117 -16.04 4.03 6.94
CA GLU A 117 -17.49 4.04 6.75
C GLU A 117 -17.85 4.47 5.31
N SER A 118 -17.17 5.48 4.78
CA SER A 118 -17.37 5.97 3.41
C SER A 118 -16.97 4.93 2.36
N MET A 119 -15.94 4.11 2.64
CA MET A 119 -15.48 3.05 1.72
C MET A 119 -16.59 2.05 1.37
N ALA A 120 -17.46 1.70 2.33
CA ALA A 120 -18.56 0.76 2.11
C ALA A 120 -19.62 1.27 1.11
N THR A 121 -19.63 2.58 0.83
CA THR A 121 -20.57 3.24 -0.08
C THR A 121 -20.00 3.52 -1.46
N LEU A 122 -18.68 3.31 -1.66
CA LEU A 122 -18.03 3.36 -2.96
C LEU A 122 -18.33 2.05 -3.72
N ASN A 123 -19.57 1.91 -4.22
CA ASN A 123 -19.99 0.85 -5.15
C ASN A 123 -20.17 1.43 -6.55
#